data_AF-A0A8S3THL1-F1
#
_entry.id   AF-A0A8S3THL1-F1
#
_cell.length_a   1.000
_cell.length_b   1.000
_cell.length_c   1.000
_cell.angle_alpha   90.00
_cell.angle_beta   90.00
_cell.angle_gamma   90.00
#
_symmetry.space_group_name_H-M   'P 1'
#
loop_
_entity.id
_entity.type
_entity.pdbx_description
1 polymer ?
#
loop_
_entity_poly.entity_id
_entity_poly.type
_entity_poly.pdbx_seq_one_letter_code
_entity_poly.pdbx_strand_id
1 'polypeptide(L)'
;MNIYYLLLALTLAIGEAAVERCMSSMKEYDPERQLCCDFGVASIFNERGQELDCCSERTFNVETEICCIKDVFKKFAEDGKEQSCCGAIHYLKSEEVCCNNTLYEKINGINSCCGSTPIDQKTTCCSDGNGNKKSHSIGTHKKCCGVEYYNKTTHYCNSKKKGIVLPKFKSLCNNTEYYILKGRCCSGTLYNVSDSDEHYKCCGTKLYNTVEEQCCDGSLTIPHDAECFEKGHFYPSSQNELPINITSSTEAFCGNGLYDSQYQGCCGHVIYNKSSHHCCQPEGDIIVKSTEYKCCGKASYDSHQDVCCTKHNFYGETFKIITKSVEYHDTCCVPSDIEKSQSYSSITHRCQLGGIINKTDMCGNHPYNETSDLCCGGILDKMGLDEGRDCCGIKSYTKTTKICCDNTIYLKTNKQSCHQNSTEFVDVVLSTLPRHNDYGICSYCNLHSIQNVKEFLEAATNLFLKIAKLNTSNAGNTTKVDGFIRKDLLSQETFKKRKIQFEVPCTCQLNTRPIILLTDLKDYSKLLRLGDGNLIIPWSKRASNYLQKRATQCAKDTNKFALETVAGFKISIEYTKPELKGKDRL
;
A
#
# COMPACT_ATOMS: atom_id res chain seq x y z
N MET A 1 41.38 -39.23 -47.63
CA MET A 1 41.24 -37.77 -47.42
C MET A 1 40.08 -37.52 -46.44
N ASN A 2 40.28 -37.56 -45.12
CA ASN A 2 39.24 -37.10 -44.17
C ASN A 2 39.67 -36.90 -42.71
N ILE A 3 40.90 -37.23 -42.32
CA ILE A 3 41.41 -36.90 -40.98
C ILE A 3 42.22 -35.59 -41.00
N TYR A 4 42.91 -35.31 -42.11
CA TYR A 4 43.71 -34.08 -42.27
C TYR A 4 42.85 -32.80 -42.32
N TYR A 5 41.67 -32.87 -42.94
CA TYR A 5 40.71 -31.75 -42.95
C TYR A 5 40.02 -31.56 -41.60
N LEU A 6 39.78 -32.64 -40.85
CA LEU A 6 39.23 -32.54 -39.50
C LEU A 6 40.23 -31.91 -38.53
N LEU A 7 41.52 -32.29 -38.64
CA LEU A 7 42.60 -31.69 -37.85
C LEU A 7 42.88 -30.24 -38.24
N LEU A 8 42.84 -29.88 -39.54
CA LEU A 8 42.95 -28.47 -39.98
C LEU A 8 41.77 -27.62 -39.49
N ALA A 9 40.56 -28.19 -39.50
CA ALA A 9 39.36 -27.50 -39.00
C ALA A 9 39.38 -27.36 -37.46
N LEU A 10 39.93 -28.33 -36.73
CA LEU A 10 40.14 -28.24 -35.28
C LEU A 10 41.24 -27.25 -34.89
N THR A 11 42.27 -27.05 -35.72
CA THR A 11 43.27 -25.99 -35.47
C THR A 11 42.78 -24.59 -35.84
N LEU A 12 41.80 -24.45 -36.74
CA LEU A 12 41.21 -23.16 -37.12
C LEU A 12 39.99 -22.77 -36.26
N ALA A 13 39.52 -23.66 -35.37
CA ALA A 13 38.43 -23.43 -34.42
C ALA A 13 38.93 -23.10 -33.00
N ILE A 14 40.24 -22.96 -32.81
CA ILE A 14 40.78 -22.24 -31.66
C ILE A 14 40.78 -20.78 -32.10
N GLY A 15 39.74 -20.04 -31.72
CA GLY A 15 39.74 -18.60 -31.92
C GLY A 15 41.02 -18.03 -31.33
N GLU A 16 41.90 -17.52 -32.18
CA GLU A 16 42.87 -16.53 -31.74
C GLU A 16 42.03 -15.38 -31.18
N ALA A 17 41.83 -15.39 -29.86
CA ALA A 17 41.34 -14.24 -29.14
C ALA A 17 42.22 -13.08 -29.62
N ALA A 18 41.61 -12.04 -30.18
CA ALA A 18 42.33 -10.84 -30.56
C ALA A 18 42.94 -10.28 -29.28
N VAL A 19 44.20 -10.61 -29.01
CA VAL A 19 44.92 -10.11 -27.85
C VAL A 19 45.24 -8.67 -28.16
N GLU A 20 44.43 -7.77 -27.61
CA GLU A 20 44.66 -6.35 -27.75
C GLU A 20 45.86 -5.94 -26.89
N ARG A 21 46.62 -4.94 -27.34
CA ARG A 21 47.72 -4.36 -26.55
C ARG A 21 47.25 -3.10 -25.86
N CYS A 22 47.40 -3.09 -24.54
CA CYS A 22 47.08 -1.93 -23.73
C CYS A 22 48.13 -0.84 -23.93
N MET A 23 47.74 0.27 -24.58
CA MET A 23 48.67 1.33 -25.01
C MET A 23 49.41 2.02 -23.86
N SER A 24 48.85 2.04 -22.65
CA SER A 24 49.44 2.66 -21.46
C SER A 24 50.60 1.85 -20.85
N SER A 25 50.59 0.53 -21.01
CA SER A 25 51.61 -0.36 -20.41
C SER A 25 52.33 -1.25 -21.41
N MET A 26 51.93 -1.20 -22.69
CA MET A 26 52.39 -2.08 -23.78
C MET A 26 52.21 -3.58 -23.48
N LYS A 27 51.33 -3.91 -22.52
CA LYS A 27 51.01 -5.29 -22.14
C LYS A 27 49.83 -5.80 -22.94
N GLU A 28 49.92 -7.07 -23.32
CA GLU A 28 48.83 -7.83 -23.90
C GLU A 28 47.73 -8.07 -22.84
N TYR A 29 46.47 -7.91 -23.24
CA TYR A 29 45.32 -8.12 -22.36
C TYR A 29 44.14 -8.75 -23.12
N ASP A 30 43.30 -9.44 -22.36
CA ASP A 30 42.06 -10.05 -22.84
C ASP A 30 40.87 -9.12 -22.52
N PRO A 31 40.25 -8.46 -23.51
CA PRO A 31 39.17 -7.50 -23.28
C PRO A 31 37.88 -8.13 -22.70
N GLU A 32 37.74 -9.46 -22.72
CA GLU A 32 36.60 -10.14 -22.05
C GLU A 32 36.82 -10.32 -20.54
N ARG A 33 38.06 -10.18 -20.06
CA ARG A 33 38.44 -10.44 -18.66
C ARG A 33 39.21 -9.31 -17.99
N GLN A 34 39.76 -8.40 -18.80
CA GLN A 34 40.70 -7.37 -18.39
C GLN A 34 40.37 -6.03 -19.03
N LEU A 35 40.70 -4.98 -18.29
CA LEU A 35 40.57 -3.59 -18.69
C LEU A 35 41.95 -3.04 -19.03
N CYS A 36 42.02 -2.19 -20.05
CA CYS A 36 43.19 -1.33 -20.28
C CYS A 36 42.97 0.04 -19.63
N CYS A 37 43.56 0.25 -18.46
CA CYS A 37 43.53 1.51 -17.72
C CYS A 37 44.77 2.38 -18.02
N ASP A 38 44.77 3.64 -17.59
CA ASP A 38 45.92 4.55 -17.77
C ASP A 38 47.20 4.07 -17.06
N PHE A 39 47.07 3.27 -15.99
CA PHE A 39 48.19 2.63 -15.29
C PHE A 39 48.53 1.22 -15.81
N GLY A 40 47.83 0.76 -16.84
CA GLY A 40 48.04 -0.54 -17.46
C GLY A 40 46.85 -1.47 -17.30
N VAL A 41 47.13 -2.78 -17.39
CA VAL A 41 46.10 -3.82 -17.43
C VAL A 41 45.56 -4.13 -16.03
N ALA A 42 44.23 -4.12 -15.89
CA ALA A 42 43.51 -4.51 -14.67
C ALA A 42 42.46 -5.59 -14.97
N SER A 43 41.87 -6.24 -13.95
CA SER A 43 40.76 -7.19 -14.17
C SER A 43 39.41 -6.48 -14.21
N ILE A 44 38.48 -6.99 -15.01
CA ILE A 44 37.08 -6.52 -15.06
C ILE A 44 36.32 -6.90 -13.78
N PHE A 45 36.79 -7.89 -13.01
CA PHE A 45 36.17 -8.30 -11.76
C PHE A 45 37.17 -8.32 -10.61
N ASN A 46 36.72 -7.95 -9.41
CA ASN A 46 37.50 -8.15 -8.20
C ASN A 46 37.43 -9.60 -7.69
N GLU A 47 38.17 -9.91 -6.61
CA GLU A 47 38.19 -11.24 -5.98
C GLU A 47 36.81 -11.72 -5.48
N ARG A 48 35.84 -10.81 -5.35
CA ARG A 48 34.46 -11.09 -4.91
C ARG A 48 33.48 -11.18 -6.09
N GLY A 49 33.97 -11.14 -7.33
CA GLY A 49 33.15 -11.20 -8.54
C GLY A 49 32.38 -9.92 -8.86
N GLN A 50 32.76 -8.78 -8.27
CA GLN A 50 32.12 -7.49 -8.54
C GLN A 50 32.81 -6.78 -9.70
N GLU A 51 32.02 -6.17 -10.58
CA GLU A 51 32.49 -5.47 -11.77
C GLU A 51 33.29 -4.22 -11.42
N LEU A 52 34.44 -4.07 -12.08
CA LEU A 52 35.39 -2.99 -11.93
C LEU A 52 35.48 -2.16 -13.21
N ASP A 53 35.86 -0.89 -13.07
CA ASP A 53 36.22 -0.01 -14.17
C ASP A 53 37.44 0.87 -13.80
N CYS A 54 38.04 1.52 -14.78
CA CYS A 54 39.24 2.34 -14.63
C CYS A 54 38.89 3.78 -14.19
N CYS A 55 39.61 4.29 -13.20
CA CYS A 55 39.57 5.69 -12.77
C CYS A 55 40.98 6.26 -12.64
N SER A 56 41.47 6.85 -13.73
CA SER A 56 42.85 7.34 -13.83
C SER A 56 43.85 6.27 -13.36
N GLU A 57 44.45 6.41 -12.16
CA GLU A 57 45.51 5.56 -11.62
C GLU A 57 45.03 4.34 -10.80
N ARG A 58 43.72 4.09 -10.70
CA ARG A 58 43.18 2.93 -9.96
C ARG A 58 41.92 2.36 -10.58
N THR A 59 41.54 1.15 -10.19
CA THR A 59 40.21 0.59 -10.47
C THR A 59 39.19 0.99 -9.39
N PHE A 60 37.92 1.01 -9.74
CA PHE A 60 36.80 1.19 -8.81
C PHE A 60 35.65 0.24 -9.12
N ASN A 61 34.79 -0.02 -8.14
CA ASN A 61 33.61 -0.87 -8.31
C ASN A 61 32.42 -0.07 -8.89
N VAL A 62 31.92 -0.46 -10.07
CA VAL A 62 30.86 0.28 -10.78
C VAL A 62 29.48 0.25 -10.09
N GLU A 63 29.26 -0.75 -9.23
CA GLU A 63 28.03 -0.90 -8.46
C GLU A 63 28.01 0.05 -7.26
N THR A 64 29.14 0.16 -6.56
CA THR A 64 29.21 0.85 -5.25
C THR A 64 29.92 2.20 -5.28
N GLU A 65 30.69 2.48 -6.34
CA GLU A 65 31.57 3.64 -6.43
C GLU A 65 31.35 4.39 -7.76
N ILE A 66 31.90 5.60 -7.83
CA ILE A 66 31.87 6.47 -9.01
C ILE A 66 33.21 7.19 -9.17
N CYS A 67 33.72 7.25 -10.41
CA CYS A 67 34.92 8.00 -10.74
C CYS A 67 34.58 9.44 -11.18
N CYS A 68 35.05 10.44 -10.44
CA CYS A 68 35.01 11.85 -10.82
C CYS A 68 36.40 12.29 -11.32
N ILE A 69 36.64 12.09 -12.62
CA ILE A 69 37.91 12.34 -13.32
C ILE A 69 39.05 11.44 -12.82
N LYS A 70 39.56 11.68 -11.62
CA LYS A 70 40.67 10.93 -11.01
C LYS A 70 40.35 10.39 -9.61
N ASP A 71 39.34 10.96 -8.98
CA ASP A 71 38.97 10.65 -7.60
C ASP A 71 37.75 9.73 -7.60
N VAL A 72 37.83 8.64 -6.84
CA VAL A 72 36.74 7.67 -6.67
C VAL A 72 36.01 7.99 -5.38
N PHE A 73 34.68 8.08 -5.49
CA PHE A 73 33.76 8.32 -4.38
C PHE A 73 32.76 7.18 -4.28
N LYS A 74 32.06 7.06 -3.14
CA LYS A 74 30.94 6.11 -3.01
C LYS A 74 29.78 6.61 -3.87
N LYS A 75 29.04 5.70 -4.49
CA LYS A 75 27.86 6.02 -5.30
C LYS A 75 26.66 6.45 -4.46
N PHE A 76 26.64 6.02 -3.20
CA PHE A 76 25.61 6.36 -2.21
C PHE A 76 26.27 6.94 -0.96
N ALA A 77 25.72 8.04 -0.45
CA ALA A 77 26.08 8.62 0.83
C ALA A 77 25.65 7.73 2.00
N GLU A 78 26.11 8.03 3.21
CA GLU A 78 25.78 7.25 4.41
C GLU A 78 24.28 7.23 4.73
N ASP A 79 23.54 8.26 4.30
CA ASP A 79 22.08 8.36 4.42
C ASP A 79 21.32 7.71 3.24
N GLY A 80 22.03 7.01 2.34
CA GLY A 80 21.46 6.30 1.19
C GLY A 80 21.17 7.19 -0.02
N LYS A 81 21.50 8.49 0.01
CA LYS A 81 21.29 9.39 -1.13
C LYS A 81 22.30 9.11 -2.25
N GLU A 82 21.81 9.13 -3.49
CA GLU A 82 22.62 8.89 -4.67
C GLU A 82 23.52 10.09 -4.99
N GLN A 83 24.79 9.81 -5.28
CA GLN A 83 25.81 10.78 -5.65
C GLN A 83 26.12 10.74 -7.15
N SER A 84 26.68 11.84 -7.68
CA SER A 84 27.11 11.96 -9.07
C SER A 84 28.33 12.88 -9.17
N CYS A 85 29.01 12.87 -10.32
CA CYS A 85 30.12 13.78 -10.58
C CYS A 85 29.68 15.01 -11.38
N CYS A 86 30.23 16.17 -11.01
CA CYS A 86 30.23 17.41 -11.79
C CYS A 86 31.68 17.85 -12.01
N GLY A 87 32.26 17.42 -13.14
CA GLY A 87 33.72 17.47 -13.29
C GLY A 87 34.42 16.63 -12.21
N ALA A 88 35.37 17.22 -11.48
CA ALA A 88 36.10 16.55 -10.40
C ALA A 88 35.34 16.50 -9.06
N ILE A 89 34.21 17.21 -8.93
CA ILE A 89 33.48 17.33 -7.67
C ILE A 89 32.34 16.30 -7.65
N HIS A 90 32.26 15.49 -6.59
CA HIS A 90 31.08 14.65 -6.35
C HIS A 90 30.01 15.47 -5.62
N TYR A 91 28.74 15.20 -5.92
CA TYR A 91 27.60 15.94 -5.38
C TYR A 91 26.40 15.03 -5.14
N LEU A 92 25.49 15.45 -4.27
CA LEU A 92 24.25 14.71 -3.98
C LEU A 92 23.20 15.03 -5.05
N LYS A 93 22.76 14.02 -5.82
CA LYS A 93 21.76 14.20 -6.89
C LYS A 93 20.43 14.75 -6.38
N SER A 94 20.11 14.58 -5.11
CA SER A 94 18.89 15.12 -4.48
C SER A 94 18.97 16.61 -4.19
N GLU A 95 20.18 17.16 -4.00
CA GLU A 95 20.39 18.51 -3.46
C GLU A 95 20.91 19.47 -4.51
N GLU A 96 21.66 18.99 -5.50
CA GLU A 96 22.32 19.82 -6.51
C GLU A 96 22.10 19.29 -7.94
N VAL A 97 22.38 20.13 -8.93
CA VAL A 97 22.37 19.79 -10.34
C VAL A 97 23.65 20.29 -11.01
N CYS A 98 24.26 19.47 -11.86
CA CYS A 98 25.47 19.83 -12.60
C CYS A 98 25.12 20.31 -14.01
N CYS A 99 25.43 21.57 -14.32
CA CYS A 99 25.29 22.13 -15.68
C CYS A 99 26.67 22.54 -16.23
N ASN A 100 27.17 21.81 -17.22
CA ASN A 100 28.45 22.09 -17.88
C ASN A 100 29.63 22.28 -16.91
N ASN A 101 29.82 21.31 -15.98
CA ASN A 101 30.82 21.32 -14.91
C ASN A 101 30.66 22.39 -13.82
N THR A 102 29.51 23.08 -13.77
CA THR A 102 29.15 23.99 -12.68
C THR A 102 28.03 23.40 -11.85
N LEU A 103 28.20 23.36 -10.53
CA LEU A 103 27.18 22.92 -9.58
C LEU A 103 26.21 24.04 -9.23
N TYR A 104 24.93 23.69 -9.17
CA TYR A 104 23.86 24.57 -8.74
C TYR A 104 22.99 23.86 -7.70
N GLU A 105 22.70 24.54 -6.59
CA GLU A 105 21.73 24.04 -5.61
C GLU A 105 20.32 23.96 -6.20
N LYS A 106 19.55 22.94 -5.82
CA LYS A 106 18.15 22.77 -6.21
C LYS A 106 17.20 23.68 -5.42
N ILE A 107 17.55 24.95 -5.35
CA ILE A 107 16.69 26.00 -4.80
C ILE A 107 15.73 26.53 -5.87
N ASN A 108 14.57 27.04 -5.46
CA ASN A 108 13.61 27.70 -6.34
C ASN A 108 13.14 26.85 -7.55
N GLY A 109 13.07 25.53 -7.41
CA GLY A 109 12.55 24.62 -8.43
C GLY A 109 13.56 24.14 -9.46
N ILE A 110 14.81 24.61 -9.40
CA ILE A 110 15.91 24.12 -10.25
C ILE A 110 16.07 22.61 -10.03
N ASN A 111 15.98 21.84 -11.11
CA ASN A 111 16.07 20.38 -11.04
C ASN A 111 16.72 19.74 -12.28
N SER A 112 17.03 20.53 -13.30
CA SER A 112 17.61 20.05 -14.56
C SER A 112 18.50 21.13 -15.19
N CYS A 113 19.18 20.78 -16.28
CA CYS A 113 20.08 21.68 -16.99
C CYS A 113 19.70 21.79 -18.47
N CYS A 114 19.80 23.00 -19.01
CA CYS A 114 19.73 23.28 -20.43
C CYS A 114 21.05 23.89 -20.90
N GLY A 115 22.00 23.03 -21.26
CA GLY A 115 23.38 23.46 -21.51
C GLY A 115 24.07 23.83 -20.21
N SER A 116 24.60 25.04 -20.12
CA SER A 116 25.17 25.60 -18.88
C SER A 116 24.14 26.25 -17.96
N THR A 117 22.88 26.36 -18.39
CA THR A 117 21.84 27.08 -17.63
C THR A 117 21.03 26.12 -16.77
N PRO A 118 20.98 26.30 -15.43
CA PRO A 118 20.08 25.55 -14.57
C PRO A 118 18.63 25.95 -14.83
N ILE A 119 17.75 24.96 -14.94
CA ILE A 119 16.32 25.18 -15.23
C ILE A 119 15.43 24.36 -14.31
N ASP A 120 14.21 24.85 -14.10
CA ASP A 120 13.12 24.04 -13.57
C ASP A 120 12.41 23.34 -14.73
N GLN A 121 12.57 22.02 -14.84
CA GLN A 121 11.97 21.19 -15.88
C GLN A 121 10.42 21.14 -15.80
N LYS A 122 9.79 21.61 -14.70
CA LYS A 122 8.34 21.76 -14.61
C LYS A 122 7.84 23.00 -15.35
N THR A 123 8.64 24.05 -15.37
CA THR A 123 8.28 25.37 -15.91
C THR A 123 9.12 25.78 -17.10
N THR A 124 10.11 24.98 -17.51
CA THR A 124 11.05 25.34 -18.57
C THR A 124 11.41 24.14 -19.44
N CYS A 125 11.29 24.31 -20.76
CA CYS A 125 11.74 23.32 -21.74
C CYS A 125 13.11 23.67 -22.29
N CYS A 126 13.94 22.66 -22.53
CA CYS A 126 15.22 22.82 -23.22
C CYS A 126 15.08 22.40 -24.68
N SER A 127 15.33 23.34 -25.59
CA SER A 127 15.31 23.11 -27.04
C SER A 127 16.75 23.09 -27.56
N ASP A 128 17.12 22.04 -28.28
CA ASP A 128 18.42 21.96 -28.97
C ASP A 128 18.25 22.53 -30.39
N GLY A 129 18.50 23.84 -30.53
CA GLY A 129 18.49 24.51 -31.82
C GLY A 129 19.91 24.65 -32.33
N ASN A 130 20.33 23.79 -33.25
CA ASN A 130 21.58 23.93 -34.00
C ASN A 130 22.82 24.22 -33.11
N GLY A 131 23.01 23.42 -32.05
CA GLY A 131 24.15 23.53 -31.13
C GLY A 131 24.00 24.56 -30.01
N ASN A 132 22.95 25.39 -30.03
CA ASN A 132 22.64 26.36 -28.97
C ASN A 132 21.40 25.90 -28.19
N LYS A 133 21.63 25.38 -26.98
CA LYS A 133 20.56 24.98 -26.05
C LYS A 133 19.84 26.23 -25.51
N LYS A 134 18.57 26.40 -25.87
CA LYS A 134 17.72 27.51 -25.40
C LYS A 134 16.63 27.01 -24.46
N SER A 135 16.44 27.72 -23.36
CA SER A 135 15.40 27.48 -22.37
C SER A 135 14.16 28.32 -22.65
N HIS A 136 12.98 27.70 -22.68
CA HIS A 136 11.70 28.40 -22.86
C HIS A 136 10.80 28.19 -21.65
N SER A 137 10.40 29.26 -20.98
CA SER A 137 9.41 29.19 -19.89
C SER A 137 8.05 28.78 -20.43
N ILE A 138 7.43 27.79 -19.78
CA ILE A 138 6.16 27.20 -20.11
C ILE A 138 5.19 27.36 -18.93
N GLY A 139 3.96 27.80 -19.21
CA GLY A 139 2.91 27.94 -18.19
C GLY A 139 2.50 26.58 -17.57
N THR A 140 1.77 26.61 -16.46
CA THR A 140 1.40 25.46 -15.60
C THR A 140 0.72 24.26 -16.31
N HIS A 141 0.06 24.50 -17.45
CA HIS A 141 -0.63 23.48 -18.25
C HIS A 141 0.21 22.92 -19.40
N LYS A 142 1.42 23.43 -19.61
CA LYS A 142 2.31 22.98 -20.68
C LYS A 142 3.31 21.95 -20.13
N LYS A 143 3.76 21.03 -20.99
CA LYS A 143 4.83 20.05 -20.72
C LYS A 143 5.75 19.98 -21.95
N CYS A 144 7.00 19.59 -21.75
CA CYS A 144 7.98 19.46 -22.83
C CYS A 144 7.82 18.14 -23.58
N CYS A 145 7.97 18.17 -24.89
CA CYS A 145 8.09 17.02 -25.77
C CYS A 145 9.26 17.22 -26.72
N GLY A 146 10.45 16.75 -26.34
CA GLY A 146 11.67 17.12 -27.06
C GLY A 146 11.89 18.64 -26.98
N VAL A 147 12.03 19.30 -28.14
CA VAL A 147 12.27 20.75 -28.24
C VAL A 147 10.99 21.59 -28.20
N GLU A 148 9.82 20.98 -28.35
CA GLU A 148 8.52 21.66 -28.31
C GLU A 148 7.83 21.51 -26.96
N TYR A 149 6.81 22.34 -26.70
CA TYR A 149 5.93 22.20 -25.55
C TYR A 149 4.50 21.95 -26.00
N TYR A 150 3.76 21.19 -25.20
CA TYR A 150 2.38 20.86 -25.48
C TYR A 150 1.51 21.10 -24.26
N ASN A 151 0.24 21.42 -24.49
CA ASN A 151 -0.72 21.49 -23.39
C ASN A 151 -1.07 20.07 -22.92
N LYS A 152 -0.72 19.73 -21.68
CA LYS A 152 -0.92 18.39 -21.09
C LYS A 152 -2.40 18.01 -20.93
N THR A 153 -3.31 18.98 -20.96
CA THR A 153 -4.76 18.69 -20.89
C THR A 153 -5.28 18.18 -22.22
N THR A 154 -4.84 18.75 -23.35
CA THR A 154 -5.37 18.46 -24.68
C THR A 154 -4.47 17.56 -25.54
N HIS A 155 -3.17 17.53 -25.26
CA HIS A 155 -2.16 16.81 -26.04
C HIS A 155 -1.31 15.89 -25.16
N TYR A 156 -0.56 15.00 -25.80
CA TYR A 156 0.48 14.19 -25.19
C TYR A 156 1.74 14.17 -26.07
N CYS A 157 2.88 13.86 -25.46
CA CYS A 157 4.13 13.61 -26.17
C CYS A 157 4.22 12.14 -26.55
N ASN A 158 4.55 11.83 -27.80
CA ASN A 158 4.73 10.44 -28.22
C ASN A 158 5.94 9.80 -27.50
N SER A 159 5.71 8.67 -26.83
CA SER A 159 6.75 7.96 -26.07
C SER A 159 7.83 7.31 -26.94
N LYS A 160 7.48 6.91 -28.18
CA LYS A 160 8.41 6.27 -29.14
C LYS A 160 9.24 7.29 -29.93
N LYS A 161 8.74 8.52 -30.07
CA LYS A 161 9.43 9.61 -30.80
C LYS A 161 9.28 10.94 -30.07
N LYS A 162 10.31 11.31 -29.29
CA LYS A 162 10.41 12.64 -28.66
C LYS A 162 10.33 13.73 -29.73
N GLY A 163 9.59 14.80 -29.47
CA GLY A 163 9.36 15.89 -30.43
C GLY A 163 8.01 15.81 -31.14
N ILE A 164 7.31 14.67 -31.09
CA ILE A 164 5.98 14.56 -31.70
C ILE A 164 4.89 14.80 -30.64
N VAL A 165 4.16 15.89 -30.82
CA VAL A 165 3.00 16.27 -30.01
C VAL A 165 1.72 15.92 -30.73
N LEU A 166 0.84 15.15 -30.08
CA LEU A 166 -0.45 14.76 -30.65
C LEU A 166 -1.61 15.14 -29.74
N PRO A 167 -2.77 15.55 -30.29
CA PRO A 167 -3.99 15.66 -29.53
C PRO A 167 -4.38 14.31 -28.92
N LYS A 168 -4.99 14.30 -27.74
CA LYS A 168 -5.38 13.05 -27.05
C LYS A 168 -6.39 12.19 -27.81
N PHE A 169 -7.09 12.74 -28.80
CA PHE A 169 -8.00 12.01 -29.67
C PHE A 169 -7.32 11.42 -30.93
N LYS A 170 -6.00 11.61 -31.08
CA LYS A 170 -5.20 11.05 -32.17
C LYS A 170 -4.07 10.18 -31.64
N SER A 171 -3.64 9.22 -32.45
CA SER A 171 -2.46 8.40 -32.18
C SER A 171 -1.66 8.16 -33.47
N LEU A 172 -0.48 7.57 -33.33
CA LEU A 172 0.43 7.23 -34.42
C LEU A 172 0.55 5.72 -34.56
N CYS A 173 0.39 5.24 -35.80
CA CYS A 173 0.69 3.87 -36.20
C CYS A 173 1.73 3.90 -37.31
N ASN A 174 2.96 3.46 -37.02
CA ASN A 174 4.09 3.45 -37.97
C ASN A 174 4.26 4.77 -38.76
N ASN A 175 4.21 5.91 -38.07
CA ASN A 175 4.25 7.29 -38.61
C ASN A 175 2.98 7.81 -39.30
N THR A 176 1.91 7.01 -39.37
CA THR A 176 0.60 7.45 -39.87
C THR A 176 -0.28 7.90 -38.70
N GLU A 177 -0.74 9.15 -38.73
CA GLU A 177 -1.71 9.66 -37.75
C GLU A 177 -3.10 9.05 -37.99
N TYR A 178 -3.78 8.67 -36.92
CA TYR A 178 -5.17 8.21 -36.98
C TYR A 178 -5.97 8.71 -35.78
N TYR A 179 -7.29 8.83 -35.95
CA TYR A 179 -8.22 9.15 -34.86
C TYR A 179 -8.48 7.91 -34.02
N ILE A 180 -8.31 7.99 -32.70
CA ILE A 180 -8.43 6.81 -31.82
C ILE A 180 -9.84 6.18 -31.79
N LEU A 181 -10.85 6.95 -32.21
CA LEU A 181 -12.24 6.49 -32.36
C LEU A 181 -12.48 5.73 -33.67
N LYS A 182 -11.64 5.98 -34.68
CA LYS A 182 -11.78 5.41 -36.04
C LYS A 182 -10.74 4.38 -36.38
N GLY A 183 -9.77 4.14 -35.49
CA GLY A 183 -8.72 3.15 -35.75
C GLY A 183 -8.07 2.58 -34.51
N ARG A 184 -7.35 1.47 -34.71
CA ARG A 184 -6.48 0.80 -33.73
C ARG A 184 -5.17 0.41 -34.39
N CYS A 185 -4.06 0.55 -33.68
CA CYS A 185 -2.74 0.15 -34.17
C CYS A 185 -2.26 -1.11 -33.45
N CYS A 186 -2.11 -2.22 -34.18
CA CYS A 186 -1.64 -3.50 -33.65
C CYS A 186 -0.28 -3.84 -34.23
N SER A 187 0.78 -3.79 -33.41
CA SER A 187 2.17 -4.08 -33.81
C SER A 187 2.63 -3.42 -35.12
N GLY A 188 2.17 -2.19 -35.38
CA GLY A 188 2.55 -1.40 -36.57
C GLY A 188 1.52 -1.41 -37.70
N THR A 189 0.48 -2.25 -37.63
CA THR A 189 -0.62 -2.30 -38.60
C THR A 189 -1.80 -1.46 -38.12
N LEU A 190 -2.29 -0.54 -38.97
CA LEU A 190 -3.45 0.29 -38.68
C LEU A 190 -4.74 -0.38 -39.17
N TYR A 191 -5.68 -0.60 -38.27
CA TYR A 191 -7.02 -1.10 -38.56
C TYR A 191 -8.05 0.03 -38.42
N ASN A 192 -8.99 0.12 -39.35
CA ASN A 192 -10.14 1.01 -39.24
C ASN A 192 -11.21 0.33 -38.37
N VAL A 193 -11.71 1.04 -37.35
CA VAL A 193 -12.83 0.59 -36.52
C VAL A 193 -13.98 1.59 -36.65
N SER A 194 -15.22 1.11 -36.60
CA SER A 194 -16.39 2.00 -36.59
C SER A 194 -16.46 2.79 -35.29
N ASP A 195 -17.08 3.97 -35.33
CA ASP A 195 -17.18 4.94 -34.23
C ASP A 195 -17.88 4.40 -32.95
N SER A 196 -18.33 3.14 -32.94
CA SER A 196 -19.25 2.56 -31.95
C SER A 196 -18.67 1.45 -31.06
N ASP A 197 -17.42 1.02 -31.22
CA ASP A 197 -16.97 -0.18 -30.50
C ASP A 197 -15.70 0.01 -29.65
N GLU A 198 -15.90 0.14 -28.34
CA GLU A 198 -14.84 0.07 -27.33
C GLU A 198 -14.21 -1.33 -27.24
N HIS A 199 -14.86 -2.36 -27.78
CA HIS A 199 -14.49 -3.76 -27.63
C HIS A 199 -13.35 -4.23 -28.56
N TYR A 200 -13.00 -3.49 -29.62
CA TYR A 200 -11.86 -3.87 -30.46
C TYR A 200 -10.52 -3.55 -29.81
N LYS A 201 -9.72 -4.60 -29.56
CA LYS A 201 -8.36 -4.55 -28.99
C LYS A 201 -7.36 -5.26 -29.89
N CYS A 202 -6.07 -5.14 -29.55
CA CYS A 202 -4.98 -5.77 -30.30
C CYS A 202 -4.48 -7.02 -29.59
N CYS A 203 -4.29 -8.09 -30.36
CA CYS A 203 -3.60 -9.31 -29.95
C CYS A 203 -2.41 -9.55 -30.89
N GLY A 204 -1.21 -9.23 -30.44
CA GLY A 204 -0.04 -9.21 -31.32
C GLY A 204 -0.23 -8.25 -32.50
N THR A 205 -0.27 -8.77 -33.73
CA THR A 205 -0.50 -8.00 -34.96
C THR A 205 -1.98 -7.89 -35.36
N LYS A 206 -2.88 -8.68 -34.75
CA LYS A 206 -4.29 -8.77 -35.15
C LYS A 206 -5.20 -7.90 -34.30
N LEU A 207 -6.25 -7.37 -34.92
CA LEU A 207 -7.38 -6.75 -34.23
C LEU A 207 -8.40 -7.84 -33.87
N TYR A 208 -8.93 -7.79 -32.65
CA TYR A 208 -9.94 -8.73 -32.18
C TYR A 208 -11.02 -8.03 -31.36
N ASN A 209 -12.23 -8.58 -31.39
CA ASN A 209 -13.34 -8.09 -30.59
C ASN A 209 -13.36 -8.78 -29.24
N THR A 210 -13.24 -8.06 -28.12
CA THR A 210 -13.21 -8.67 -26.78
C THR A 210 -14.49 -9.38 -26.37
N VAL A 211 -15.59 -9.18 -27.09
CA VAL A 211 -16.86 -9.90 -26.87
C VAL A 211 -16.85 -11.26 -27.56
N GLU A 212 -16.20 -11.35 -28.71
CA GLU A 212 -16.24 -12.52 -29.59
C GLU A 212 -14.96 -13.36 -29.50
N GLU A 213 -13.86 -12.75 -29.03
CA GLU A 213 -12.51 -13.28 -29.06
C GLU A 213 -11.71 -12.86 -27.81
N GLN A 214 -10.77 -13.71 -27.39
CA GLN A 214 -9.81 -13.48 -26.32
C GLN A 214 -8.39 -13.61 -26.88
N CYS A 215 -7.45 -12.85 -26.31
CA CYS A 215 -6.05 -12.89 -26.70
C CYS A 215 -5.21 -13.60 -25.64
N CYS A 216 -4.57 -14.71 -26.00
CA CYS A 216 -3.56 -15.38 -25.18
C CYS A 216 -2.23 -15.39 -25.90
N ASP A 217 -1.21 -14.77 -25.31
CA ASP A 217 0.17 -14.70 -25.82
C ASP A 217 0.25 -14.41 -27.34
N GLY A 218 -0.52 -13.42 -27.80
CA GLY A 218 -0.51 -13.00 -29.21
C GLY A 218 -1.32 -13.86 -30.18
N SER A 219 -2.06 -14.88 -29.71
CA SER A 219 -3.03 -15.61 -30.54
C SER A 219 -4.47 -15.53 -30.01
N LEU A 220 -5.42 -15.60 -30.95
CA LEU A 220 -6.85 -15.40 -30.71
C LEU A 220 -7.58 -16.71 -30.46
N THR A 221 -8.46 -16.70 -29.46
CA THR A 221 -9.37 -17.80 -29.08
C THR A 221 -10.79 -17.27 -28.89
N ILE A 222 -11.79 -18.15 -28.86
CA ILE A 222 -13.17 -17.76 -28.54
C ILE A 222 -13.27 -17.62 -27.00
N PRO A 223 -13.87 -16.54 -26.44
CA PRO A 223 -13.90 -16.23 -25.00
C PRO A 223 -14.59 -17.29 -24.16
N HIS A 224 -15.38 -18.16 -24.79
CA HIS A 224 -16.10 -19.25 -24.13
C HIS A 224 -15.33 -20.58 -24.14
N ASP A 225 -14.29 -20.71 -24.95
CA ASP A 225 -13.66 -22.02 -25.24
C ASP A 225 -12.21 -22.14 -24.73
N ALA A 226 -11.58 -21.07 -24.24
CA ALA A 226 -10.17 -21.13 -23.83
C ALA A 226 -9.80 -20.19 -22.68
N GLU A 227 -9.01 -20.70 -21.73
CA GLU A 227 -8.30 -19.91 -20.70
C GLU A 227 -6.83 -19.71 -21.11
N CYS A 228 -6.31 -18.48 -20.94
CA CYS A 228 -4.94 -18.11 -21.32
C CYS A 228 -3.91 -18.51 -20.26
N PHE A 229 -2.85 -19.24 -20.64
CA PHE A 229 -1.70 -19.53 -19.77
C PHE A 229 -0.36 -19.16 -20.43
N GLU A 230 0.68 -19.00 -19.61
CA GLU A 230 1.98 -18.41 -19.97
C GLU A 230 2.77 -19.09 -21.12
N LYS A 231 2.27 -20.21 -21.71
CA LYS A 231 2.91 -20.90 -22.85
C LYS A 231 1.94 -21.58 -23.86
N GLY A 232 0.71 -21.10 -24.07
CA GLY A 232 -0.16 -21.58 -25.16
C GLY A 232 -1.66 -21.71 -24.82
N HIS A 233 -2.42 -22.29 -25.78
CA HIS A 233 -3.90 -22.46 -25.74
C HIS A 233 -4.31 -23.90 -25.43
N PHE A 234 -5.47 -24.11 -24.80
CA PHE A 234 -6.12 -25.41 -24.58
C PHE A 234 -7.53 -25.44 -25.19
N TYR A 235 -7.88 -26.50 -25.91
CA TYR A 235 -9.26 -26.79 -26.34
C TYR A 235 -9.83 -27.91 -25.45
N PRO A 236 -10.94 -27.70 -24.72
CA PRO A 236 -11.64 -28.80 -24.05
C PRO A 236 -12.48 -29.56 -25.08
N SER A 237 -11.85 -30.27 -26.02
CA SER A 237 -12.58 -31.17 -26.91
C SER A 237 -12.85 -32.51 -26.20
N SER A 238 -14.09 -32.66 -25.75
CA SER A 238 -14.97 -33.79 -26.07
C SER A 238 -14.31 -35.11 -26.51
N GLN A 239 -14.47 -36.16 -25.70
CA GLN A 239 -15.30 -37.35 -25.99
C GLN A 239 -15.11 -38.43 -24.92
N ASN A 240 -16.07 -38.51 -23.98
CA ASN A 240 -16.84 -39.72 -23.68
C ASN A 240 -17.79 -39.46 -22.50
N GLU A 241 -19.06 -39.34 -22.85
CA GLU A 241 -20.31 -39.63 -22.11
C GLU A 241 -20.34 -39.46 -20.58
N LEU A 242 -20.95 -38.37 -20.12
CA LEU A 242 -22.29 -38.30 -19.49
C LEU A 242 -22.59 -36.82 -19.15
N PRO A 243 -23.86 -36.37 -19.14
CA PRO A 243 -24.18 -34.94 -19.04
C PRO A 243 -23.94 -34.48 -17.60
N ILE A 244 -22.79 -33.87 -17.32
CA ILE A 244 -22.64 -33.11 -16.09
C ILE A 244 -23.33 -31.77 -16.34
N ASN A 245 -24.59 -31.70 -15.89
CA ASN A 245 -25.33 -30.46 -15.71
C ASN A 245 -24.52 -29.51 -14.82
N ILE A 246 -23.82 -28.57 -15.45
CA ILE A 246 -23.10 -27.48 -14.77
C ILE A 246 -24.16 -26.62 -14.07
N THR A 247 -24.36 -26.83 -12.76
CA THR A 247 -25.45 -26.18 -12.01
C THR A 247 -24.98 -25.42 -10.76
N SER A 248 -23.69 -25.16 -10.54
CA SER A 248 -23.25 -24.31 -9.42
C SER A 248 -22.13 -23.32 -9.76
N SER A 249 -22.34 -22.07 -9.37
CA SER A 249 -21.50 -20.88 -9.57
C SER A 249 -20.23 -20.83 -8.69
N THR A 250 -19.72 -21.98 -8.27
CA THR A 250 -18.65 -22.08 -7.26
C THR A 250 -17.43 -22.88 -7.71
N GLU A 251 -17.40 -23.45 -8.91
CA GLU A 251 -16.27 -24.26 -9.40
C GLU A 251 -15.08 -23.38 -9.85
N ALA A 252 -13.88 -23.67 -9.35
CA ALA A 252 -12.61 -23.00 -9.67
C ALA A 252 -11.48 -24.02 -9.90
N PHE A 253 -10.40 -23.60 -10.55
CA PHE A 253 -9.26 -24.47 -10.87
C PHE A 253 -8.04 -24.21 -9.98
N CYS A 254 -7.33 -25.27 -9.62
CA CYS A 254 -6.05 -25.24 -8.91
C CYS A 254 -5.10 -26.27 -9.53
N GLY A 255 -4.02 -25.81 -10.18
CA GLY A 255 -3.16 -26.70 -10.96
C GLY A 255 -3.96 -27.42 -12.05
N ASN A 256 -4.01 -28.76 -11.99
CA ASN A 256 -4.72 -29.60 -12.94
C ASN A 256 -6.10 -30.07 -12.45
N GLY A 257 -6.58 -29.58 -11.30
CA GLY A 257 -7.80 -30.06 -10.65
C GLY A 257 -8.89 -28.99 -10.54
N LEU A 258 -10.14 -29.42 -10.74
CA LEU A 258 -11.34 -28.66 -10.38
C LEU A 258 -11.62 -28.79 -8.88
N TYR A 259 -12.02 -27.68 -8.26
CA TYR A 259 -12.45 -27.66 -6.87
C TYR A 259 -13.63 -26.73 -6.66
N ASP A 260 -14.48 -27.03 -5.68
CA ASP A 260 -15.55 -26.14 -5.29
C ASP A 260 -14.97 -25.01 -4.42
N SER A 261 -14.86 -23.81 -4.98
CA SER A 261 -14.32 -22.64 -4.29
C SER A 261 -15.11 -22.22 -3.05
N GLN A 262 -16.32 -22.71 -2.85
CA GLN A 262 -17.06 -22.50 -1.60
C GLN A 262 -16.46 -23.29 -0.43
N TYR A 263 -16.01 -24.53 -0.67
CA TYR A 263 -15.56 -25.46 0.39
C TYR A 263 -14.07 -25.76 0.34
N GLN A 264 -13.44 -25.57 -0.81
CA GLN A 264 -12.05 -25.89 -1.09
C GLN A 264 -11.29 -24.63 -1.53
N GLY A 265 -9.97 -24.66 -1.38
CA GLY A 265 -9.06 -23.59 -1.73
C GLY A 265 -7.82 -24.13 -2.44
N CYS A 266 -7.07 -23.23 -3.06
CA CYS A 266 -5.84 -23.57 -3.77
C CYS A 266 -4.62 -23.04 -3.03
N CYS A 267 -3.60 -23.88 -2.85
CA CYS A 267 -2.30 -23.51 -2.31
C CYS A 267 -1.22 -23.92 -3.31
N GLY A 268 -0.72 -22.95 -4.10
CA GLY A 268 0.12 -23.24 -5.26
C GLY A 268 -0.66 -24.02 -6.32
N HIS A 269 -0.45 -25.34 -6.37
CA HIS A 269 -1.14 -26.25 -7.30
C HIS A 269 -1.95 -27.35 -6.59
N VAL A 270 -2.07 -27.28 -5.25
CA VAL A 270 -2.73 -28.31 -4.44
C VAL A 270 -4.05 -27.78 -3.88
N ILE A 271 -5.11 -28.56 -4.08
CA ILE A 271 -6.44 -28.29 -3.54
C ILE A 271 -6.49 -28.71 -2.07
N TYR A 272 -6.97 -27.83 -1.20
CA TYR A 272 -7.20 -28.13 0.20
C TYR A 272 -8.64 -27.80 0.62
N ASN A 273 -9.12 -28.47 1.67
CA ASN A 273 -10.43 -28.18 2.24
C ASN A 273 -10.35 -26.95 3.16
N LYS A 274 -11.08 -25.88 2.83
CA LYS A 274 -11.10 -24.62 3.59
C LYS A 274 -11.68 -24.76 4.99
N SER A 275 -12.47 -25.80 5.29
CA SER A 275 -13.01 -26.01 6.64
C SER A 275 -11.95 -26.58 7.59
N SER A 276 -11.11 -27.49 7.11
CA SER A 276 -10.13 -28.22 7.92
C SER A 276 -8.68 -27.75 7.76
N HIS A 277 -8.34 -27.09 6.65
CA HIS A 277 -6.96 -26.68 6.35
C HIS A 277 -6.89 -25.19 5.97
N HIS A 278 -5.68 -24.64 6.03
CA HIS A 278 -5.34 -23.34 5.46
C HIS A 278 -3.96 -23.36 4.81
N CYS A 279 -3.75 -22.46 3.86
CA CYS A 279 -2.50 -22.28 3.14
C CYS A 279 -1.70 -21.14 3.80
N CYS A 280 -0.42 -21.36 4.10
CA CYS A 280 0.38 -20.38 4.82
C CYS A 280 0.58 -19.06 4.06
N GLN A 281 0.91 -19.15 2.77
CA GLN A 281 1.01 -18.05 1.80
C GLN A 281 0.80 -18.61 0.38
N PRO A 282 0.66 -17.80 -0.68
CA PRO A 282 0.67 -18.32 -2.04
C PRO A 282 1.90 -19.21 -2.28
N GLU A 283 1.67 -20.44 -2.74
CA GLU A 283 2.69 -21.51 -2.90
C GLU A 283 3.38 -21.97 -1.59
N GLY A 284 2.73 -21.79 -0.45
CA GLY A 284 3.22 -22.27 0.84
C GLY A 284 2.70 -23.66 1.24
N ASP A 285 2.97 -24.03 2.48
CA ASP A 285 2.48 -25.28 3.07
C ASP A 285 0.97 -25.21 3.34
N ILE A 286 0.31 -26.35 3.16
CA ILE A 286 -1.08 -26.56 3.58
C ILE A 286 -1.05 -27.19 4.97
N ILE A 287 -1.61 -26.52 5.97
CA ILE A 287 -1.66 -27.04 7.34
C ILE A 287 -3.08 -27.21 7.84
N VAL A 288 -3.26 -28.20 8.71
CA VAL A 288 -4.52 -28.43 9.43
C VAL A 288 -4.79 -27.22 10.34
N LYS A 289 -6.03 -26.76 10.38
CA LYS A 289 -6.48 -25.75 11.35
C LYS A 289 -6.48 -26.35 12.75
N SER A 290 -5.35 -26.22 13.43
CA SER A 290 -5.12 -26.69 14.80
C SER A 290 -4.32 -25.63 15.56
N THR A 291 -4.18 -25.82 16.87
CA THR A 291 -3.26 -25.01 17.67
C THR A 291 -1.80 -25.45 17.54
N GLU A 292 -1.57 -26.66 17.06
CA GLU A 292 -0.24 -27.30 16.99
C GLU A 292 0.56 -26.72 15.83
N TYR A 293 0.07 -26.84 14.60
CA TYR A 293 0.77 -26.36 13.40
C TYR A 293 0.45 -24.90 13.09
N LYS A 294 1.49 -24.09 12.88
CA LYS A 294 1.39 -22.67 12.53
C LYS A 294 2.23 -22.33 11.31
N CYS A 295 1.98 -21.17 10.72
CA CYS A 295 2.69 -20.68 9.54
C CYS A 295 3.80 -19.69 9.90
N CYS A 296 4.92 -19.80 9.21
CA CYS A 296 6.04 -18.87 9.22
C CYS A 296 6.43 -18.52 7.78
N GLY A 297 5.84 -17.46 7.23
CA GLY A 297 5.94 -17.16 5.81
C GLY A 297 5.26 -18.25 4.97
N LYS A 298 5.98 -18.84 3.99
CA LYS A 298 5.49 -19.97 3.19
C LYS A 298 5.56 -21.32 3.93
N ALA A 299 6.42 -21.46 4.93
CA ALA A 299 6.65 -22.73 5.62
C ALA A 299 5.73 -22.91 6.83
N SER A 300 5.49 -24.16 7.20
CA SER A 300 4.81 -24.58 8.43
C SER A 300 5.80 -24.98 9.52
N TYR A 301 5.37 -24.86 10.78
CA TYR A 301 6.12 -25.34 11.94
C TYR A 301 5.20 -25.88 13.03
N ASP A 302 5.72 -26.77 13.86
CA ASP A 302 5.06 -27.24 15.07
C ASP A 302 5.29 -26.23 16.21
N SER A 303 4.22 -25.58 16.65
CA SER A 303 4.28 -24.56 17.70
C SER A 303 4.48 -25.10 19.11
N HIS A 304 4.50 -26.42 19.30
CA HIS A 304 4.98 -27.04 20.53
C HIS A 304 6.52 -27.03 20.59
N GLN A 305 7.19 -27.22 19.45
CA GLN A 305 8.64 -27.37 19.37
C GLN A 305 9.36 -26.09 18.94
N ASP A 306 8.73 -25.28 18.09
CA ASP A 306 9.37 -24.17 17.40
C ASP A 306 8.61 -22.85 17.56
N VAL A 307 9.27 -21.75 17.22
CA VAL A 307 8.69 -20.40 17.10
C VAL A 307 9.14 -19.72 15.80
N CYS A 308 8.26 -18.90 15.23
CA CYS A 308 8.55 -18.10 14.04
C CYS A 308 9.16 -16.73 14.42
N CYS A 309 10.25 -16.38 13.76
CA CYS A 309 10.96 -15.12 13.88
C CYS A 309 10.75 -14.30 12.60
N THR A 310 10.23 -13.08 12.73
CA THR A 310 9.99 -12.18 11.59
C THR A 310 10.80 -10.91 11.73
N LYS A 311 11.51 -10.52 10.66
CA LYS A 311 12.20 -9.23 10.56
C LYS A 311 11.65 -8.44 9.39
N HIS A 312 11.11 -7.26 9.68
CA HIS A 312 10.62 -6.31 8.69
C HIS A 312 11.77 -5.40 8.22
N ASN A 313 12.00 -5.35 6.92
CA ASN A 313 12.98 -4.47 6.26
C ASN A 313 12.27 -3.59 5.20
N PHE A 314 12.97 -2.58 4.67
CA PHE A 314 12.42 -1.69 3.63
C PHE A 314 11.96 -2.44 2.36
N TYR A 315 12.57 -3.58 2.05
CA TYR A 315 12.28 -4.40 0.87
C TYR A 315 11.27 -5.53 1.11
N GLY A 316 10.75 -5.69 2.33
CA GLY A 316 9.80 -6.76 2.69
C GLY A 316 10.11 -7.46 4.02
N GLU A 317 9.52 -8.63 4.22
CA GLU A 317 9.62 -9.42 5.46
C GLU A 317 10.51 -10.65 5.26
N THR A 318 11.32 -10.96 6.26
CA THR A 318 12.15 -12.18 6.31
C THR A 318 11.70 -13.04 7.48
N PHE A 319 11.57 -14.35 7.23
CA PHE A 319 11.03 -15.33 8.19
C PHE A 319 12.08 -16.38 8.50
N LYS A 320 12.20 -16.77 9.78
CA LYS A 320 13.04 -17.87 10.24
C LYS A 320 12.31 -18.68 11.30
N ILE A 321 12.28 -20.00 11.15
CA ILE A 321 11.79 -20.92 12.18
C ILE A 321 12.98 -21.28 13.06
N ILE A 322 12.83 -21.19 14.38
CA ILE A 322 13.83 -21.65 15.35
C ILE A 322 13.19 -22.60 16.35
N THR A 323 13.95 -23.61 16.76
CA THR A 323 13.55 -24.50 17.84
C THR A 323 13.60 -23.77 19.18
N LYS A 324 12.57 -23.98 19.99
CA LYS A 324 12.49 -23.38 21.32
C LYS A 324 13.64 -23.89 22.18
N SER A 325 14.28 -22.95 22.87
CA SER A 325 15.27 -23.30 23.89
C SER A 325 14.62 -23.97 25.12
N VAL A 326 13.33 -23.70 25.37
CA VAL A 326 12.52 -24.31 26.43
C VAL A 326 11.08 -24.48 25.96
N GLU A 327 10.42 -25.57 26.36
CA GLU A 327 9.07 -25.97 25.88
C GLU A 327 8.00 -24.86 25.99
N TYR A 328 7.99 -24.12 27.09
CA TYR A 328 7.00 -23.06 27.36
C TYR A 328 7.27 -21.74 26.64
N HIS A 329 8.35 -21.61 25.85
CA HIS A 329 8.56 -20.43 25.03
C HIS A 329 7.51 -20.33 23.92
N ASP A 330 7.04 -19.10 23.67
CA ASP A 330 5.91 -18.82 22.77
C ASP A 330 6.20 -17.69 21.78
N THR A 331 7.33 -16.99 21.91
CA THR A 331 7.70 -15.85 21.06
C THR A 331 9.19 -15.86 20.70
N CYS A 332 9.55 -15.18 19.60
CA CYS A 332 10.93 -15.00 19.15
C CYS A 332 11.41 -13.54 19.33
N CYS A 333 12.66 -13.35 19.75
CA CYS A 333 13.37 -12.07 19.72
C CYS A 333 14.38 -12.06 18.58
N VAL A 334 14.30 -11.04 17.73
CA VAL A 334 15.12 -10.93 16.52
C VAL A 334 16.14 -9.80 16.67
N PRO A 335 17.45 -10.12 16.74
CA PRO A 335 18.52 -9.11 16.70
C PRO A 335 18.80 -8.61 15.28
N SER A 336 19.79 -7.71 15.12
CA SER A 336 20.16 -7.15 13.81
C SER A 336 20.47 -8.22 12.76
N ASP A 337 20.98 -9.37 13.20
CA ASP A 337 21.18 -10.56 12.40
C ASP A 337 20.11 -11.60 12.74
N ILE A 338 19.22 -11.91 11.79
CA ILE A 338 18.11 -12.87 12.00
C ILE A 338 18.63 -14.26 12.36
N GLU A 339 19.88 -14.58 12.00
CA GLU A 339 20.48 -15.88 12.31
C GLU A 339 20.63 -16.10 13.82
N LYS A 340 20.78 -15.02 14.58
CA LYS A 340 20.97 -15.04 16.04
C LYS A 340 19.67 -14.92 16.84
N SER A 341 18.53 -15.15 16.19
CA SER A 341 17.22 -15.07 16.84
C SER A 341 17.06 -16.09 17.97
N GLN A 342 16.37 -15.71 19.03
CA GLN A 342 16.20 -16.53 20.22
C GLN A 342 14.74 -16.60 20.66
N SER A 343 14.28 -17.78 21.08
CA SER A 343 12.96 -17.97 21.66
C SER A 343 12.93 -17.47 23.10
N TYR A 344 11.82 -16.87 23.53
CA TYR A 344 11.57 -16.48 24.91
C TYR A 344 10.09 -16.60 25.27
N SER A 345 9.78 -16.62 26.57
CA SER A 345 8.39 -16.53 27.04
C SER A 345 7.92 -15.08 27.06
N SER A 346 6.90 -14.78 26.27
CA SER A 346 6.24 -13.48 26.22
C SER A 346 5.54 -13.12 27.53
N ILE A 347 5.37 -14.06 28.46
CA ILE A 347 4.83 -13.79 29.80
C ILE A 347 5.92 -13.17 30.67
N THR A 348 7.12 -13.76 30.69
CA THR A 348 8.19 -13.41 31.63
C THR A 348 9.27 -12.53 31.04
N HIS A 349 9.32 -12.31 29.73
CA HIS A 349 10.34 -11.49 29.07
C HIS A 349 9.77 -10.66 27.90
N ARG A 350 10.51 -9.65 27.44
CA ARG A 350 10.25 -8.90 26.20
C ARG A 350 11.53 -8.77 25.37
N CYS A 351 11.38 -8.64 24.07
CA CYS A 351 12.46 -8.28 23.16
C CYS A 351 12.63 -6.76 23.09
N GLN A 352 13.84 -6.25 23.31
CA GLN A 352 14.19 -4.83 23.18
C GLN A 352 15.54 -4.69 22.49
N LEU A 353 15.59 -3.98 21.36
CA LEU A 353 16.80 -3.79 20.54
C LEU A 353 17.52 -5.11 20.19
N GLY A 354 16.77 -6.20 20.02
CA GLY A 354 17.33 -7.52 19.72
C GLY A 354 17.83 -8.32 20.93
N GLY A 355 17.67 -7.80 22.16
CA GLY A 355 17.98 -8.50 23.41
C GLY A 355 16.72 -8.92 24.18
N ILE A 356 16.78 -10.07 24.84
CA ILE A 356 15.72 -10.57 25.73
C ILE A 356 15.92 -9.99 27.13
N ILE A 357 14.91 -9.31 27.66
CA ILE A 357 14.93 -8.70 29.00
C ILE A 357 13.72 -9.16 29.83
N ASN A 358 13.89 -9.34 31.14
CA ASN A 358 12.83 -9.80 32.07
C ASN A 358 11.64 -8.81 32.15
N LYS A 359 10.43 -9.36 32.18
CA LYS A 359 9.16 -8.75 32.62
C LYS A 359 8.94 -9.16 34.08
N THR A 360 9.48 -8.41 35.03
CA THR A 360 9.00 -8.49 36.42
C THR A 360 7.54 -8.04 36.47
N ASP A 361 6.68 -8.65 37.30
CA ASP A 361 5.24 -8.36 37.37
C ASP A 361 4.98 -6.86 37.32
N MET A 362 4.13 -6.43 36.39
CA MET A 362 3.94 -5.03 36.07
C MET A 362 2.63 -4.53 36.65
N CYS A 363 2.70 -3.47 37.46
CA CYS A 363 1.56 -2.69 37.88
C CYS A 363 1.48 -1.44 37.00
N GLY A 364 0.64 -1.50 35.97
CA GLY A 364 0.66 -0.51 34.90
C GLY A 364 1.98 -0.56 34.14
N ASN A 365 2.78 0.51 34.22
CA ASN A 365 4.10 0.60 33.59
C ASN A 365 5.26 0.45 34.58
N HIS A 366 5.00 0.08 35.83
CA HIS A 366 6.02 -0.07 36.86
C HIS A 366 6.19 -1.54 37.27
N PRO A 367 7.44 -2.03 37.41
CA PRO A 367 7.68 -3.34 38.00
C PRO A 367 7.32 -3.33 39.49
N TYR A 368 6.70 -4.40 39.99
CA TYR A 368 6.33 -4.55 41.40
C TYR A 368 6.58 -5.97 41.92
N ASN A 369 6.73 -6.09 43.24
CA ASN A 369 6.84 -7.37 43.93
C ASN A 369 5.47 -7.79 44.48
N GLU A 370 4.92 -8.92 44.01
CA GLU A 370 3.62 -9.44 44.41
C GLU A 370 3.50 -9.81 45.90
N THR A 371 4.61 -9.99 46.62
CA THR A 371 4.59 -10.34 48.05
C THR A 371 4.58 -9.13 48.98
N SER A 372 5.12 -7.99 48.55
CA SER A 372 5.27 -6.78 49.39
C SER A 372 4.43 -5.60 48.88
N ASP A 373 4.33 -5.43 47.57
CA ASP A 373 3.71 -4.28 46.93
C ASP A 373 2.24 -4.55 46.57
N LEU A 374 1.42 -3.50 46.56
CA LEU A 374 0.01 -3.58 46.20
C LEU A 374 -0.23 -2.87 44.86
N CYS A 375 -0.87 -3.56 43.90
CA CYS A 375 -1.25 -2.97 42.61
C CYS A 375 -2.75 -2.70 42.52
N CYS A 376 -3.14 -1.42 42.44
CA CYS A 376 -4.55 -1.03 42.33
C CYS A 376 -4.85 -0.40 40.96
N GLY A 377 -5.55 -1.15 40.10
CA GLY A 377 -5.99 -0.66 38.78
C GLY A 377 -4.86 -0.07 37.92
N GLY A 378 -3.63 -0.62 38.06
CA GLY A 378 -2.43 -0.19 37.35
C GLY A 378 -1.59 0.90 38.03
N ILE A 379 -1.92 1.31 39.26
CA ILE A 379 -1.10 2.21 40.09
C ILE A 379 -0.39 1.39 41.17
N LEU A 380 0.93 1.51 41.21
CA LEU A 380 1.80 0.81 42.15
C LEU A 380 1.85 1.52 43.51
N ASP A 381 1.54 0.78 44.57
CA ASP A 381 1.75 1.16 45.95
C ASP A 381 2.80 0.27 46.61
N LYS A 382 4.03 0.79 46.74
CA LYS A 382 5.15 0.05 47.31
C LYS A 382 4.91 -0.29 48.78
N MET A 383 5.22 -1.52 49.18
CA MET A 383 4.98 -2.06 50.52
C MET A 383 3.50 -2.05 50.96
N GLY A 384 2.56 -1.85 50.03
CA GLY A 384 1.14 -1.74 50.37
C GLY A 384 0.56 -3.01 51.00
N LEU A 385 1.06 -4.20 50.63
CA LEU A 385 0.65 -5.47 51.26
C LEU A 385 1.28 -5.64 52.65
N ASP A 386 2.56 -5.28 52.79
CA ASP A 386 3.26 -5.30 54.08
C ASP A 386 2.59 -4.39 55.13
N GLU A 387 2.01 -3.28 54.67
CA GLU A 387 1.26 -2.34 55.50
C GLU A 387 -0.24 -2.67 55.66
N GLY A 388 -0.68 -3.83 55.15
CA GLY A 388 -2.07 -4.30 55.28
C GLY A 388 -3.10 -3.44 54.56
N ARG A 389 -2.73 -2.80 53.43
CA ARG A 389 -3.63 -1.99 52.60
C ARG A 389 -4.47 -2.87 51.64
N ASP A 390 -5.55 -2.31 51.08
CA ASP A 390 -6.34 -2.91 49.99
C ASP A 390 -6.61 -1.93 48.85
N CYS A 391 -7.13 -2.44 47.74
CA CYS A 391 -7.58 -1.63 46.61
C CYS A 391 -9.06 -1.25 46.69
N CYS A 392 -9.34 0.02 46.38
CA CYS A 392 -10.68 0.54 46.08
C CYS A 392 -10.62 1.25 44.72
N GLY A 393 -10.96 0.52 43.66
CA GLY A 393 -10.69 0.94 42.28
C GLY A 393 -9.18 1.09 42.03
N ILE A 394 -8.74 2.29 41.62
CA ILE A 394 -7.31 2.60 41.36
C ILE A 394 -6.54 3.08 42.61
N LYS A 395 -7.21 3.28 43.75
CA LYS A 395 -6.61 3.83 44.98
C LYS A 395 -6.38 2.73 46.02
N SER A 396 -5.28 2.81 46.75
CA SER A 396 -5.05 1.98 47.93
C SER A 396 -5.61 2.62 49.21
N TYR A 397 -6.04 1.80 50.18
CA TYR A 397 -6.53 2.25 51.48
C TYR A 397 -6.20 1.27 52.61
N THR A 398 -6.06 1.78 53.83
CA THR A 398 -5.81 0.95 55.01
C THR A 398 -7.09 0.23 55.46
N LYS A 399 -7.09 -1.10 55.41
CA LYS A 399 -8.25 -1.95 55.76
C LYS A 399 -8.77 -1.73 57.18
N THR A 400 -7.90 -1.31 58.10
CA THR A 400 -8.23 -1.16 59.53
C THR A 400 -9.05 0.10 59.82
N THR A 401 -8.82 1.20 59.07
CA THR A 401 -9.44 2.50 59.34
C THR A 401 -10.45 2.94 58.28
N LYS A 402 -10.45 2.30 57.10
CA LYS A 402 -11.28 2.70 55.95
C LYS A 402 -11.99 1.50 55.32
N ILE A 403 -13.07 1.77 54.58
CA ILE A 403 -13.85 0.77 53.83
C ILE A 403 -14.14 1.30 52.41
N CYS A 404 -14.15 0.40 51.43
CA CYS A 404 -14.49 0.72 50.04
C CYS A 404 -15.97 0.41 49.76
N CYS A 405 -16.72 1.38 49.23
CA CYS A 405 -18.06 1.19 48.67
C CYS A 405 -18.15 1.92 47.32
N ASP A 406 -18.59 1.25 46.25
CA ASP A 406 -18.72 1.81 44.90
C ASP A 406 -17.49 2.61 44.42
N ASN A 407 -16.28 2.03 44.56
CA ASN A 407 -14.98 2.67 44.25
C ASN A 407 -14.66 3.95 45.04
N THR A 408 -15.39 4.22 46.13
CA THR A 408 -15.18 5.35 47.04
C THR A 408 -14.75 4.87 48.42
N ILE A 409 -13.75 5.54 49.01
CA ILE A 409 -13.16 5.16 50.30
C ILE A 409 -13.79 5.99 51.42
N TYR A 410 -14.41 5.32 52.39
CA TYR A 410 -15.03 5.91 53.59
C TYR A 410 -14.24 5.57 54.86
N LEU A 411 -14.28 6.44 55.87
CA LEU A 411 -13.72 6.12 57.19
C LEU A 411 -14.64 5.14 57.93
N LYS A 412 -14.06 4.12 58.56
CA LYS A 412 -14.75 3.24 59.50
C LYS A 412 -14.98 3.99 60.82
N THR A 413 -16.00 4.84 60.85
CA THR A 413 -16.62 5.21 62.14
C THR A 413 -17.49 4.04 62.58
N ASN A 414 -17.73 3.89 63.88
CA ASN A 414 -18.20 2.65 64.54
C ASN A 414 -19.60 2.10 64.14
N LYS A 415 -20.11 2.39 62.94
CA LYS A 415 -21.26 1.75 62.26
C LYS A 415 -21.26 2.18 60.79
N GLN A 416 -21.00 1.25 59.86
CA GLN A 416 -21.87 0.92 58.71
C GLN A 416 -21.12 0.15 57.60
N SER A 417 -21.72 -0.97 57.21
CA SER A 417 -21.52 -1.66 55.93
C SER A 417 -22.06 -0.82 54.79
N CYS A 418 -21.61 -1.08 53.56
CA CYS A 418 -22.14 -0.45 52.35
C CYS A 418 -23.64 -0.74 52.19
N HIS A 419 -24.51 0.12 52.74
CA HIS A 419 -25.90 0.41 52.36
C HIS A 419 -26.59 1.29 53.42
N GLN A 420 -26.90 2.55 53.08
CA GLN A 420 -28.25 3.17 53.13
C GLN A 420 -28.23 4.71 53.02
N ASN A 421 -28.97 5.20 52.01
CA ASN A 421 -29.73 6.46 51.84
C ASN A 421 -29.10 7.87 51.96
N SER A 422 -29.30 8.64 50.86
CA SER A 422 -29.61 10.08 50.70
C SER A 422 -28.89 11.09 51.61
N THR A 423 -28.24 12.17 51.17
CA THR A 423 -28.62 13.18 50.17
C THR A 423 -27.48 14.21 50.10
N GLU A 424 -27.49 15.06 49.06
CA GLU A 424 -26.74 16.33 48.89
C GLU A 424 -25.57 16.36 47.89
N PHE A 425 -25.87 17.05 46.80
CA PHE A 425 -25.03 17.77 45.84
C PHE A 425 -23.67 18.27 46.37
N VAL A 426 -22.60 18.06 45.59
CA VAL A 426 -21.83 19.13 44.92
C VAL A 426 -21.13 18.55 43.69
N ASP A 427 -21.64 18.87 42.50
CA ASP A 427 -20.94 18.72 41.21
C ASP A 427 -19.95 19.87 41.02
N VAL A 428 -18.64 19.62 41.06
CA VAL A 428 -17.62 20.52 40.47
C VAL A 428 -16.41 19.71 39.95
N VAL A 429 -16.38 19.56 38.61
CA VAL A 429 -15.25 19.86 37.69
C VAL A 429 -13.97 19.00 37.74
N LEU A 430 -13.64 18.47 36.55
CA LEU A 430 -12.33 18.11 35.94
C LEU A 430 -12.11 16.63 35.61
N SER A 431 -12.39 16.28 34.35
CA SER A 431 -11.53 15.36 33.60
C SER A 431 -11.20 15.98 32.24
N THR A 432 -10.13 16.77 32.21
CA THR A 432 -9.40 17.12 30.99
C THR A 432 -8.34 16.06 30.69
N LEU A 433 -8.56 15.34 29.57
CA LEU A 433 -7.56 14.88 28.58
C LEU A 433 -6.61 13.69 28.95
N PRO A 434 -5.98 12.99 27.98
CA PRO A 434 -6.57 11.86 27.25
C PRO A 434 -5.64 10.61 27.28
N ARG A 435 -6.15 9.41 26.99
CA ARG A 435 -5.29 8.23 26.71
C ARG A 435 -5.44 7.80 25.25
N HIS A 436 -4.32 7.76 24.55
CA HIS A 436 -4.18 7.13 23.24
C HIS A 436 -4.44 5.62 23.37
N ASN A 437 -5.67 5.18 23.10
CA ASN A 437 -6.00 3.83 22.61
C ASN A 437 -7.49 3.63 22.21
N ASP A 438 -8.30 4.69 22.12
CA ASP A 438 -9.77 4.53 21.96
C ASP A 438 -10.31 4.69 20.53
N TYR A 439 -9.51 4.62 19.47
CA TYR A 439 -9.99 4.92 18.11
C TYR A 439 -10.43 3.65 17.35
N GLY A 440 -11.74 3.47 17.15
CA GLY A 440 -12.29 2.41 16.30
C GLY A 440 -13.82 2.30 16.40
N ILE A 441 -14.47 1.69 15.41
CA ILE A 441 -15.94 1.58 15.33
C ILE A 441 -16.58 0.96 16.58
N CYS A 442 -15.84 0.09 17.27
CA CYS A 442 -16.25 -0.65 18.46
C CYS A 442 -16.22 0.16 19.75
N SER A 443 -15.41 1.21 19.82
CA SER A 443 -15.38 2.11 20.98
C SER A 443 -16.63 2.99 21.07
N TYR A 444 -17.32 3.21 19.94
CA TYR A 444 -18.39 4.22 19.85
C TYR A 444 -19.78 3.64 19.60
N CYS A 445 -19.89 2.36 19.21
CA CYS A 445 -21.16 1.79 18.81
C CYS A 445 -22.18 1.62 19.95
N ASN A 446 -21.73 1.66 21.22
CA ASN A 446 -22.58 1.58 22.42
C ASN A 446 -22.80 2.94 23.10
N LEU A 447 -22.27 4.04 22.57
CA LEU A 447 -22.42 5.37 23.17
C LEU A 447 -23.76 6.03 22.77
N HIS A 448 -24.48 6.54 23.76
CA HIS A 448 -25.74 7.26 23.54
C HIS A 448 -25.57 8.74 23.19
N SER A 449 -24.38 9.31 23.41
CA SER A 449 -24.05 10.70 23.14
C SER A 449 -22.53 10.86 22.95
N ILE A 450 -22.11 11.64 21.96
CA ILE A 450 -20.70 12.02 21.76
C ILE A 450 -20.59 13.52 22.07
N GLN A 451 -19.91 13.87 23.15
CA GLN A 451 -19.76 15.27 23.56
C GLN A 451 -18.72 16.03 22.71
N ASN A 452 -17.74 15.33 22.11
CA ASN A 452 -16.66 15.96 21.32
C ASN A 452 -16.53 15.35 19.90
N VAL A 453 -17.52 15.61 19.05
CA VAL A 453 -17.54 15.19 17.62
C VAL A 453 -16.43 15.91 16.79
N LYS A 454 -15.85 17.00 17.32
CA LYS A 454 -14.95 17.91 16.60
C LYS A 454 -13.55 17.32 16.34
N GLU A 455 -12.93 16.69 17.35
CA GLU A 455 -11.57 16.13 17.27
C GLU A 455 -11.48 14.91 16.33
N PHE A 456 -12.58 14.17 16.15
CA PHE A 456 -12.60 12.95 15.34
C PHE A 456 -12.82 13.18 13.85
N LEU A 457 -13.44 14.31 13.49
CA LEU A 457 -13.75 14.64 12.10
C LEU A 457 -12.55 15.24 11.36
N GLU A 458 -11.44 15.51 12.05
CA GLU A 458 -10.23 16.09 11.46
C GLU A 458 -9.42 15.12 10.59
N ALA A 459 -9.72 13.82 10.65
CA ALA A 459 -8.99 12.78 9.93
C ALA A 459 -9.75 12.11 8.76
N ALA A 460 -11.03 12.44 8.51
CA ALA A 460 -11.85 11.69 7.55
C ALA A 460 -12.15 12.45 6.25
N THR A 461 -11.74 11.89 5.11
CA THR A 461 -12.02 12.35 3.72
C THR A 461 -13.29 11.72 3.12
N ASN A 462 -14.16 11.15 3.97
CA ASN A 462 -14.98 10.00 3.59
C ASN A 462 -16.46 10.39 3.37
N LEU A 463 -17.25 9.52 2.73
CA LEU A 463 -18.66 9.75 2.43
C LEU A 463 -19.52 9.67 3.72
N PHE A 464 -20.51 10.56 3.86
CA PHE A 464 -21.39 10.63 5.05
C PHE A 464 -22.82 10.21 4.73
N LEU A 465 -23.23 9.06 5.24
CA LEU A 465 -24.54 8.49 4.96
C LEU A 465 -25.46 8.52 6.19
N LYS A 466 -26.69 9.01 6.02
CA LYS A 466 -27.74 8.87 7.03
C LYS A 466 -28.51 7.57 6.83
N ILE A 467 -28.46 6.69 7.82
CA ILE A 467 -29.17 5.40 7.82
C ILE A 467 -30.31 5.50 8.84
N ALA A 468 -31.56 5.20 8.45
CA ALA A 468 -32.74 5.60 9.23
C ALA A 468 -33.50 4.47 9.94
N LYS A 469 -33.32 3.23 9.50
CA LYS A 469 -33.96 2.04 10.07
C LYS A 469 -32.87 0.99 10.17
N LEU A 470 -32.69 0.43 11.37
CA LEU A 470 -31.66 -0.56 11.67
C LEU A 470 -32.35 -1.75 12.32
N ASN A 471 -32.18 -2.93 11.73
CA ASN A 471 -32.40 -4.18 12.43
C ASN A 471 -31.01 -4.72 12.78
N THR A 472 -30.76 -4.97 14.06
CA THR A 472 -29.51 -5.55 14.52
C THR A 472 -29.72 -6.99 14.93
N SER A 473 -28.80 -7.86 14.53
CA SER A 473 -28.70 -9.22 15.06
C SER A 473 -27.25 -9.46 15.49
N ASN A 474 -27.09 -9.97 16.71
CA ASN A 474 -25.78 -10.33 17.21
C ASN A 474 -25.52 -11.80 16.87
N ALA A 475 -24.36 -12.06 16.27
CA ALA A 475 -23.86 -13.39 15.98
C ALA A 475 -22.45 -13.48 16.56
N GLY A 476 -22.31 -14.07 17.75
CA GLY A 476 -21.05 -14.09 18.51
C GLY A 476 -20.54 -12.68 18.84
N ASN A 477 -19.27 -12.41 18.54
CA ASN A 477 -18.63 -11.10 18.75
C ASN A 477 -18.88 -10.12 17.58
N THR A 478 -19.84 -10.38 16.71
CA THR A 478 -20.16 -9.51 15.57
C THR A 478 -21.62 -9.07 15.58
N THR A 479 -21.88 -7.83 15.19
CA THR A 479 -23.23 -7.30 15.02
C THR A 479 -23.51 -7.08 13.54
N LYS A 480 -24.50 -7.81 13.01
CA LYS A 480 -25.06 -7.59 11.67
C LYS A 480 -26.12 -6.50 11.75
N VAL A 481 -26.04 -5.54 10.84
CA VAL A 481 -26.94 -4.40 10.78
C VAL A 481 -27.56 -4.30 9.39
N ASP A 482 -28.88 -4.43 9.34
CA ASP A 482 -29.69 -4.24 8.13
C ASP A 482 -30.38 -2.88 8.19
N GLY A 483 -30.24 -2.06 7.15
CA GLY A 483 -30.88 -0.76 7.14
C GLY A 483 -31.12 -0.13 5.78
N PHE A 484 -31.57 1.12 5.82
CA PHE A 484 -31.87 1.91 4.62
C PHE A 484 -31.13 3.23 4.66
N ILE A 485 -30.35 3.48 3.60
CA ILE A 485 -29.73 4.78 3.36
C ILE A 485 -30.84 5.74 2.96
N ARG A 486 -31.04 6.78 3.77
CA ARG A 486 -32.09 7.78 3.59
C ARG A 486 -31.59 9.02 2.86
N LYS A 487 -30.31 9.37 3.05
CA LYS A 487 -29.70 10.57 2.48
C LYS A 487 -28.18 10.45 2.52
N ASP A 488 -27.53 10.85 1.45
CA ASP A 488 -26.12 11.27 1.46
C ASP A 488 -26.07 12.73 1.97
N LEU A 489 -25.29 12.97 3.01
CA LEU A 489 -25.22 14.29 3.66
C LEU A 489 -24.29 15.26 2.91
N LEU A 490 -23.47 14.78 1.97
CA LEU A 490 -22.56 15.58 1.15
C LEU A 490 -23.06 15.84 -0.28
N SER A 491 -23.80 14.90 -0.86
CA SER A 491 -24.32 15.06 -2.22
C SER A 491 -25.50 16.06 -2.27
N GLN A 492 -25.47 16.96 -3.27
CA GLN A 492 -26.59 17.86 -3.57
C GLN A 492 -27.67 17.22 -4.46
N GLU A 493 -27.46 15.98 -4.92
CA GLU A 493 -28.41 15.26 -5.77
C GLU A 493 -29.55 14.63 -4.96
N THR A 494 -30.67 14.34 -5.65
CA THR A 494 -31.82 13.65 -5.08
C THR A 494 -31.49 12.16 -4.84
N PHE A 495 -31.09 11.84 -3.60
CA PHE A 495 -30.71 10.48 -3.22
C PHE A 495 -31.89 9.49 -3.28
N LYS A 496 -31.79 8.45 -4.12
CA LYS A 496 -32.73 7.31 -4.14
C LYS A 496 -32.49 6.40 -2.93
N LYS A 497 -33.53 6.09 -2.15
CA LYS A 497 -33.42 5.16 -1.00
C LYS A 497 -32.85 3.81 -1.44
N ARG A 498 -31.82 3.32 -0.75
CA ARG A 498 -31.20 2.01 -1.01
C ARG A 498 -31.11 1.20 0.29
N LYS A 499 -31.29 -0.11 0.19
CA LYS A 499 -31.02 -1.05 1.31
C LYS A 499 -29.50 -1.17 1.46
N ILE A 500 -29.03 -1.26 2.70
CA ILE A 500 -27.62 -1.50 3.03
C ILE A 500 -27.56 -2.56 4.13
N GLN A 501 -26.58 -3.44 4.05
CA GLN A 501 -26.28 -4.42 5.09
C GLN A 501 -24.81 -4.30 5.44
N PHE A 502 -24.49 -4.25 6.74
CA PHE A 502 -23.11 -4.16 7.19
C PHE A 502 -22.84 -4.97 8.46
N GLU A 503 -21.60 -5.44 8.62
CA GLU A 503 -21.12 -6.18 9.80
C GLU A 503 -20.16 -5.31 10.61
N VAL A 504 -20.38 -5.26 11.92
CA VAL A 504 -19.50 -4.59 12.88
C VAL A 504 -18.73 -5.67 13.66
N PRO A 505 -17.39 -5.58 13.81
CA PRO A 505 -16.55 -6.62 14.41
C PRO A 505 -16.60 -6.65 15.95
N CYS A 506 -17.70 -6.20 16.54
CA CYS A 506 -17.97 -6.21 17.98
C CYS A 506 -19.48 -6.27 18.23
N THR A 507 -19.86 -6.59 19.48
CA THR A 507 -21.24 -6.57 19.94
C THR A 507 -21.70 -5.14 20.23
N CYS A 508 -22.59 -4.64 19.39
CA CYS A 508 -23.09 -3.28 19.40
C CYS A 508 -24.61 -3.20 19.58
N GLN A 509 -25.08 -2.40 20.52
CA GLN A 509 -26.49 -2.09 20.74
C GLN A 509 -26.86 -0.76 20.07
N LEU A 510 -27.07 -0.82 18.75
CA LEU A 510 -27.58 0.34 18.00
C LEU A 510 -29.09 0.48 18.24
N ASN A 511 -29.47 1.29 19.23
CA ASN A 511 -30.87 1.65 19.48
C ASN A 511 -31.51 2.23 18.21
N THR A 512 -32.83 2.09 18.06
CA THR A 512 -33.66 2.45 16.87
C THR A 512 -33.74 3.95 16.55
N ARG A 513 -32.59 4.58 16.38
CA ARG A 513 -32.42 5.96 15.94
C ARG A 513 -31.67 5.94 14.60
N PRO A 514 -31.89 6.94 13.73
CA PRO A 514 -31.01 7.11 12.60
C PRO A 514 -29.56 7.25 13.06
N ILE A 515 -28.63 6.72 12.28
CA ILE A 515 -27.19 6.85 12.48
C ILE A 515 -26.56 7.56 11.29
N ILE A 516 -25.38 8.11 11.51
CA ILE A 516 -24.49 8.60 10.46
C ILE A 516 -23.37 7.58 10.34
N LEU A 517 -23.20 7.01 9.15
CA LEU A 517 -22.08 6.14 8.80
C LEU A 517 -21.07 6.93 7.99
N LEU A 518 -19.81 6.88 8.41
CA LEU A 518 -18.65 7.41 7.69
C LEU A 518 -17.89 6.24 7.09
N THR A 519 -17.80 6.19 5.76
CA THR A 519 -17.12 5.11 5.05
C THR A 519 -16.61 5.59 3.70
N ASP A 520 -15.53 4.97 3.20
CA ASP A 520 -14.89 5.31 1.91
C ASP A 520 -15.46 4.55 0.71
N LEU A 521 -16.44 3.69 0.94
CA LEU A 521 -16.88 2.75 -0.08
C LEU A 521 -18.04 3.35 -0.89
N LYS A 522 -17.84 3.44 -2.22
CA LYS A 522 -18.80 3.99 -3.19
C LYS A 522 -19.79 2.95 -3.74
N ASP A 523 -19.54 1.65 -3.52
CA ASP A 523 -20.35 0.55 -4.03
C ASP A 523 -21.12 -0.15 -2.89
N TYR A 524 -22.44 0.04 -2.86
CA TYR A 524 -23.35 -0.45 -1.81
C TYR A 524 -24.12 -1.71 -2.22
N SER A 525 -23.65 -2.42 -3.26
CA SER A 525 -24.33 -3.58 -3.82
C SER A 525 -24.14 -4.89 -3.03
N LYS A 526 -23.25 -4.91 -2.01
CA LYS A 526 -22.92 -6.09 -1.19
C LYS A 526 -22.84 -5.79 0.32
N LEU A 527 -22.81 -6.85 1.14
CA LEU A 527 -22.58 -6.82 2.59
C LEU A 527 -21.26 -6.10 2.93
N LEU A 528 -21.35 -5.01 3.67
CA LEU A 528 -20.23 -4.13 4.00
C LEU A 528 -19.59 -4.53 5.33
N ARG A 529 -18.33 -4.96 5.34
CA ARG A 529 -17.59 -5.22 6.59
C ARG A 529 -16.89 -3.96 7.05
N LEU A 530 -17.24 -3.48 8.23
CA LEU A 530 -16.68 -2.23 8.77
C LEU A 530 -15.42 -2.52 9.58
N GLY A 531 -14.39 -1.69 9.41
CA GLY A 531 -13.13 -1.75 10.16
C GLY A 531 -12.83 -0.45 10.89
N ASP A 532 -11.62 -0.32 11.44
CA ASP A 532 -11.23 0.81 12.30
C ASP A 532 -11.19 2.17 11.60
N GLY A 533 -11.13 2.17 10.26
CA GLY A 533 -11.29 3.37 9.42
C GLY A 533 -12.74 3.80 9.18
N ASN A 534 -13.73 3.14 9.79
CA ASN A 534 -15.15 3.48 9.67
C ASN A 534 -15.71 3.97 11.00
N LEU A 535 -16.71 4.86 10.93
CA LEU A 535 -17.30 5.45 12.12
C LEU A 535 -18.83 5.42 12.06
N ILE A 536 -19.44 5.00 13.16
CA ILE A 536 -20.89 5.07 13.37
C ILE A 536 -21.16 6.12 14.46
N ILE A 537 -21.99 7.10 14.13
CA ILE A 537 -22.35 8.19 15.04
C ILE A 537 -23.87 8.21 15.19
N PRO A 538 -24.41 8.36 16.42
CA PRO A 538 -25.83 8.64 16.60
C PRO A 538 -26.26 9.91 15.88
N TRP A 539 -27.38 9.88 15.16
CA TRP A 539 -27.90 11.09 14.51
C TRP A 539 -28.28 12.15 15.54
N SER A 540 -27.74 13.36 15.38
CA SER A 540 -28.25 14.56 16.06
C SER A 540 -28.26 15.75 15.10
N LYS A 541 -29.16 16.70 15.35
CA LYS A 541 -29.23 17.95 14.56
C LYS A 541 -27.93 18.75 14.66
N ARG A 542 -27.25 18.70 15.82
CA ARG A 542 -25.93 19.32 16.03
C ARG A 542 -24.84 18.66 15.18
N ALA A 543 -24.75 17.33 15.18
CA ALA A 543 -23.78 16.58 14.37
C ALA A 543 -24.01 16.80 12.86
N SER A 544 -25.27 16.74 12.41
CA SER A 544 -25.61 17.02 11.01
C SER A 544 -25.23 18.43 10.57
N ASN A 545 -25.53 19.45 11.38
CA ASN A 545 -25.21 20.84 11.05
C ASN A 545 -23.70 21.08 11.04
N TYR A 546 -22.96 20.47 11.96
CA TYR A 546 -21.50 20.54 12.00
C TYR A 546 -20.88 19.93 10.74
N LEU A 547 -21.33 18.73 10.35
CA LEU A 547 -20.88 18.05 9.13
C LEU A 547 -21.20 18.83 7.85
N GLN A 548 -22.40 19.41 7.74
CA GLN A 548 -22.77 20.24 6.59
C GLN A 548 -21.97 21.55 6.52
N LYS A 549 -21.69 22.18 7.67
CA LYS A 549 -20.80 23.37 7.73
C LYS A 549 -19.37 23.04 7.30
N ARG A 550 -18.84 21.88 7.72
CA ARG A 550 -17.51 21.41 7.31
C ARG A 550 -17.47 21.06 5.83
N ALA A 551 -18.47 20.36 5.32
CA ALA A 551 -18.61 20.07 3.89
C ALA A 551 -18.66 21.34 3.04
N THR A 552 -19.40 22.36 3.49
CA THR A 552 -19.44 23.67 2.80
C THR A 552 -18.15 24.46 2.94
N GLN A 553 -17.39 24.31 4.02
CA GLN A 553 -16.05 24.89 4.17
C GLN A 553 -15.04 24.22 3.22
N CYS A 554 -15.00 22.88 3.17
CA CYS A 554 -14.20 22.13 2.21
C CYS A 554 -14.59 22.46 0.75
N ALA A 555 -15.90 22.60 0.46
CA ALA A 555 -16.39 23.03 -0.85
C ALA A 555 -15.99 24.48 -1.19
N LYS A 556 -15.93 25.37 -0.19
CA LYS A 556 -15.45 26.75 -0.34
C LYS A 556 -13.94 26.83 -0.55
N ASP A 557 -13.15 25.95 0.04
CA ASP A 557 -11.70 25.88 -0.22
C ASP A 557 -11.41 25.35 -1.63
N THR A 558 -12.23 24.44 -2.17
CA THR A 558 -12.24 24.12 -3.60
C THR A 558 -12.77 25.26 -4.48
N ASN A 559 -13.73 26.06 -4.01
CA ASN A 559 -14.26 27.22 -4.76
C ASN A 559 -13.36 28.46 -4.67
N LYS A 560 -12.48 28.58 -3.69
CA LYS A 560 -11.44 29.63 -3.64
C LYS A 560 -10.39 29.40 -4.74
N PHE A 561 -10.17 28.13 -5.12
CA PHE A 561 -9.45 27.77 -6.34
C PHE A 561 -10.26 27.94 -7.64
N ALA A 562 -11.60 27.98 -7.57
CA ALA A 562 -12.47 28.15 -8.74
C ALA A 562 -12.80 29.63 -9.07
N LEU A 563 -12.67 30.56 -8.11
CA LEU A 563 -13.10 31.95 -8.27
C LEU A 563 -12.06 32.93 -8.85
N GLU A 564 -10.80 32.53 -9.04
CA GLU A 564 -9.82 33.33 -9.79
C GLU A 564 -9.73 32.96 -11.28
N THR A 565 -10.59 32.05 -11.76
CA THR A 565 -10.50 31.53 -13.13
C THR A 565 -11.79 31.74 -13.95
N VAL A 566 -12.41 32.92 -13.92
CA VAL A 566 -13.34 33.33 -15.00
C VAL A 566 -13.31 34.85 -15.20
N ALA A 567 -12.27 35.36 -15.84
CA ALA A 567 -12.33 36.63 -16.54
C ALA A 567 -11.96 36.39 -18.01
N GLY A 568 -12.98 36.21 -18.84
CA GLY A 568 -12.84 36.03 -20.28
C GLY A 568 -13.36 34.67 -20.74
N PHE A 569 -14.67 34.57 -20.93
CA PHE A 569 -15.35 34.00 -22.10
C PHE A 569 -16.85 33.87 -21.75
N LYS A 570 -17.68 34.72 -22.38
CA LYS A 570 -19.15 34.60 -22.36
C LYS A 570 -19.54 33.37 -23.15
N ILE A 571 -20.18 32.40 -22.50
CA ILE A 571 -21.02 31.42 -23.17
C ILE A 571 -22.42 31.54 -22.56
N SER A 572 -23.35 32.02 -23.37
CA SER A 572 -24.77 32.07 -23.07
C SER A 572 -25.33 30.66 -23.09
N ILE A 573 -25.93 30.20 -22.00
CA ILE A 573 -26.76 28.98 -21.98
C ILE A 573 -28.15 29.41 -21.50
N GLU A 574 -29.12 29.36 -22.41
CA GLU A 574 -30.55 29.57 -22.12
C GLU A 574 -31.06 28.45 -21.21
N TYR A 575 -31.64 28.84 -20.07
CA TYR A 575 -32.42 27.95 -19.22
C TYR A 575 -33.88 27.99 -19.66
N THR A 576 -34.38 26.92 -20.28
CA THR A 576 -35.83 26.69 -20.44
C THR A 576 -36.41 26.08 -19.16
N LYS A 577 -37.33 26.82 -18.55
CA LYS A 577 -38.14 26.44 -17.38
C LYS A 577 -39.29 25.54 -17.83
N PRO A 578 -39.65 24.43 -17.13
CA PRO A 578 -40.89 23.72 -17.42
C PRO A 578 -42.08 24.42 -16.76
N GLU A 579 -43.07 24.80 -17.56
CA GLU A 579 -44.38 25.28 -17.11
C GLU A 579 -45.24 24.13 -16.55
N LEU A 580 -45.89 24.41 -15.43
CA LEU A 580 -47.03 23.65 -14.93
C LEU A 580 -48.24 23.91 -15.84
N LYS A 581 -48.78 22.87 -16.48
CA LYS A 581 -50.14 22.89 -17.02
C LYS A 581 -50.97 21.78 -16.36
N GLY A 582 -52.07 22.21 -15.78
CA GLY A 582 -53.07 21.33 -15.17
C GLY A 582 -54.09 20.80 -16.18
N LYS A 583 -54.82 19.81 -15.68
CA LYS A 583 -56.23 19.47 -15.92
C LYS A 583 -56.76 19.25 -17.35
N ASP A 584 -57.25 18.01 -17.48
CA ASP A 584 -58.57 17.59 -17.97
C ASP A 584 -58.77 17.22 -19.45
N ARG A 585 -59.29 15.98 -19.57
CA ARG A 585 -60.12 15.35 -20.62
C ARG A 585 -59.39 15.04 -21.94
N LEU A 586 -59.49 13.83 -22.51
CA LEU A 586 -60.53 12.79 -22.50
C LEU A 586 -59.88 11.40 -22.56
#